data_AF-A0A225DNY0-F1
#
_entry.id   AF-A0A225DNY0-F1
#
_cell.length_a   1.000
_cell.length_b   1.000
_cell.length_c   1.000
_cell.angle_alpha   90.00
_cell.angle_beta   90.00
_cell.angle_gamma   90.00
#
_symmetry.space_group_name_H-M   'P 1'
#
loop_
_entity.id
_entity.type
_entity.pdbx_description
1 polymer ?
#
loop_
_entity_poly.entity_id
_entity_poly.type
_entity_poly.pdbx_seq_one_letter_code
_entity_poly.pdbx_strand_id
1 'polypeptide(L)'
;MLVEPQLGRVTARPRSAVRPVFSYNKSNRFTLSSSRPATAMTTRLPALLLAILVLGSASVARAADPPGPVKVFVLAGQSNMEGQAVADLTGENYNDGKGTLKVLLDDPAKAPLVKHLRTEKGEWAVRDDVWVRYRRENMPLLAGPLTVGFSVYGGSHHFGPELQFGHVVGDYFPNQVLLVKTAWGGKSLYQDFRPPSSGGQVGPYYTKMIAEVREALANIKADFPGYADQGYELAGFVWYQGWNDGVDPKRAIPEYEQNLVNLIRDVRKEFNAPSLPVVVGELTGPWVDAPGEWTTLRKAQAAAATRPEFLGTVRFVPTHDFVRPAQESPNPGHGHHEFGNAETYVLVGGALGKGMVDLFSTKPVNQPAPPAPKKTPELPKPTSHTLKSIEGWTIRVDDRLLTEPDADLGARTLRFLESKLSDIKVVVPAYHVKKFQTVPIVLDLTHGHLSSMQYHPSADWLRANGYAADLAKCVHLPHAADVATPRNIREQPWSILHELAHAYHDQVLGFDEQRILEAYERYKKSGRGEKTLLYDGRRVPHYALTDHKEFFAEMTESYFGSNDFFPFNRAELKESEPEIYDLMVHIWESPPPKKKP
;
A
#
# COMPACT_ATOMS: atom_id res chain seq x y z
N MET A 1 -6.93 61.29 3.83
CA MET A 1 -5.50 61.31 4.19
C MET A 1 -5.25 60.19 5.21
N LEU A 2 -4.00 59.80 5.43
CA LEU A 2 -3.60 58.65 6.24
C LEU A 2 -3.87 58.86 7.75
N VAL A 3 -4.28 57.79 8.45
CA VAL A 3 -4.23 57.67 9.92
C VAL A 3 -3.93 56.20 10.28
N GLU A 4 -2.87 55.96 11.05
CA GLU A 4 -2.57 54.65 11.67
C GLU A 4 -3.12 54.57 13.10
N PRO A 5 -3.34 53.36 13.65
CA PRO A 5 -3.41 53.15 15.09
C PRO A 5 -2.38 52.12 15.62
N GLN A 6 -1.26 52.65 16.12
CA GLN A 6 -0.42 52.22 17.25
C GLN A 6 -0.50 50.78 17.82
N LEU A 7 0.67 50.15 17.98
CA LEU A 7 0.91 48.95 18.77
C LEU A 7 1.05 49.24 20.28
N GLY A 8 0.26 48.56 21.13
CA GLY A 8 0.42 48.57 22.58
C GLY A 8 1.38 47.49 23.09
N ARG A 9 2.39 47.87 23.89
CA ARG A 9 3.22 46.94 24.67
C ARG A 9 2.67 46.79 26.09
N VAL A 10 2.62 45.56 26.61
CA VAL A 10 2.42 45.28 28.05
C VAL A 10 3.66 44.59 28.60
N THR A 11 4.11 44.99 29.79
CA THR A 11 5.33 44.50 30.45
C THR A 11 5.00 43.65 31.67
N ALA A 12 5.75 42.57 31.89
CA ALA A 12 5.58 41.69 33.05
C ALA A 12 6.59 42.04 34.16
N ARG A 13 6.14 42.03 35.43
CA ARG A 13 7.00 41.86 36.62
C ARG A 13 6.28 41.06 37.74
N PRO A 14 7.02 40.37 38.63
CA PRO A 14 6.48 39.29 39.45
C PRO A 14 6.25 39.65 40.93
N ARG A 15 5.56 38.76 41.68
CA ARG A 15 5.59 38.65 43.15
C ARG A 15 5.63 37.18 43.60
N SER A 16 5.86 36.95 44.89
CA SER A 16 6.58 35.77 45.39
C SER A 16 5.92 34.99 46.53
N ALA A 17 6.06 33.65 46.46
CA ALA A 17 6.30 32.66 47.52
C ALA A 17 5.79 32.87 48.98
N VAL A 18 5.11 31.83 49.50
CA VAL A 18 5.01 31.46 50.93
C VAL A 18 5.09 29.91 51.06
N ARG A 19 5.62 29.40 52.19
CA ARG A 19 5.66 27.96 52.57
C ARG A 19 4.74 27.66 53.77
N PRO A 20 4.30 26.41 53.96
CA PRO A 20 4.87 25.56 55.04
C PRO A 20 5.21 24.12 54.55
N VAL A 21 6.06 23.25 55.13
CA VAL A 21 6.81 23.12 56.42
C VAL A 21 6.18 22.16 57.46
N PHE A 22 6.96 21.13 57.84
CA PHE A 22 6.72 20.03 58.82
C PHE A 22 5.59 19.02 58.49
N SER A 23 5.63 17.74 58.93
CA SER A 23 6.60 17.04 59.81
C SER A 23 6.86 15.58 59.37
N TYR A 24 7.90 14.95 59.94
CA TYR A 24 8.27 13.54 59.76
C TYR A 24 8.47 12.92 61.15
N ASN A 25 8.06 11.66 61.41
CA ASN A 25 8.34 10.98 62.68
C ASN A 25 8.60 9.47 62.52
N LYS A 26 9.19 8.82 63.53
CA LYS A 26 9.79 7.46 63.48
C LYS A 26 9.25 6.50 64.56
N SER A 27 9.66 5.24 64.45
CA SER A 27 9.59 4.14 65.46
C SER A 27 8.21 3.46 65.61
N ASN A 28 8.06 2.18 66.00
CA ASN A 28 9.01 1.10 66.38
C ASN A 28 8.74 -0.17 65.52
N ARG A 29 9.72 -0.99 65.12
CA ARG A 29 10.45 -2.05 65.86
C ARG A 29 9.57 -3.04 66.66
N PHE A 30 9.57 -4.32 66.26
CA PHE A 30 9.96 -5.48 67.09
C PHE A 30 10.33 -6.69 66.21
N THR A 31 10.81 -7.80 66.80
CA THR A 31 11.67 -8.80 66.12
C THR A 31 11.42 -10.27 66.51
N LEU A 32 11.61 -11.17 65.53
CA LEU A 32 12.19 -12.53 65.59
C LEU A 32 11.97 -13.44 66.83
N SER A 33 11.30 -14.58 66.63
CA SER A 33 11.64 -15.95 67.12
C SER A 33 10.57 -16.92 66.59
N SER A 34 10.79 -17.99 65.80
CA SER A 34 11.76 -19.11 65.79
C SER A 34 11.40 -20.30 66.71
N SER A 35 10.96 -21.43 66.13
CA SER A 35 11.35 -22.84 66.47
C SER A 35 10.39 -23.92 65.89
N ARG A 36 10.90 -25.16 65.81
CA ARG A 36 10.30 -26.47 65.43
C ARG A 36 10.32 -27.39 66.69
N PRO A 37 9.85 -28.67 66.74
CA PRO A 37 9.52 -29.67 65.69
C PRO A 37 8.07 -30.24 65.86
N ALA A 38 7.62 -31.48 65.56
CA ALA A 38 8.28 -32.77 65.29
C ALA A 38 7.41 -33.84 64.54
N THR A 39 7.88 -35.09 64.63
CA THR A 39 7.38 -36.43 64.21
C THR A 39 5.90 -36.73 64.51
N ALA A 40 5.09 -37.49 63.74
CA ALA A 40 5.25 -38.60 62.77
C ALA A 40 4.93 -40.03 63.32
N MET A 41 4.06 -40.78 62.65
CA MET A 41 3.90 -42.24 62.75
C MET A 41 3.23 -42.84 61.48
N THR A 42 3.18 -44.18 61.35
CA THR A 42 2.99 -44.90 60.08
C THR A 42 1.99 -46.05 60.13
N THR A 43 1.35 -46.35 58.99
CA THR A 43 0.63 -47.62 58.70
C THR A 43 0.88 -48.05 57.24
N ARG A 44 0.56 -49.31 56.88
CA ARG A 44 1.16 -50.04 55.73
C ARG A 44 0.15 -50.64 54.74
N LEU A 45 0.51 -50.57 53.44
CA LEU A 45 0.18 -51.51 52.34
C LEU A 45 -1.31 -51.70 51.97
N PRO A 46 -1.65 -52.36 50.82
CA PRO A 46 -0.78 -52.90 49.76
C PRO A 46 -0.92 -52.16 48.41
N ALA A 47 -0.16 -52.60 47.41
CA ALA A 47 -0.25 -52.09 46.03
C ALA A 47 -1.32 -52.82 45.21
N LEU A 48 -1.93 -52.10 44.25
CA LEU A 48 -2.63 -52.68 43.11
C LEU A 48 -2.23 -51.90 41.85
N LEU A 49 -1.59 -52.56 40.88
CA LEU A 49 -1.31 -51.95 39.59
C LEU A 49 -2.61 -51.85 38.79
N LEU A 50 -3.04 -50.63 38.49
CA LEU A 50 -4.01 -50.37 37.42
C LEU A 50 -3.33 -49.59 36.30
N ALA A 51 -2.78 -50.32 35.34
CA ALA A 51 -2.09 -49.75 34.18
C ALA A 51 -3.10 -49.17 33.18
N ILE A 52 -3.65 -48.00 33.48
CA ILE A 52 -4.45 -47.23 32.52
C ILE A 52 -3.48 -46.68 31.47
N LEU A 53 -3.45 -47.29 30.28
CA LEU A 53 -2.89 -46.67 29.09
C LEU A 53 -3.77 -45.48 28.70
N VAL A 54 -3.50 -44.33 29.33
CA VAL A 54 -3.88 -43.04 28.74
C VAL A 54 -2.97 -42.85 27.54
N LEU A 55 -3.44 -43.26 26.36
CA LEU A 55 -2.95 -42.80 25.06
C LEU A 55 -3.29 -41.31 24.94
N GLY A 56 -2.61 -40.50 25.74
CA GLY A 56 -2.64 -39.06 25.64
C GLY A 56 -2.06 -38.70 24.29
N SER A 57 -2.91 -38.24 23.38
CA SER A 57 -2.48 -37.65 22.12
C SER A 57 -1.55 -36.49 22.44
N ALA A 58 -0.24 -36.75 22.38
CA ALA A 58 0.78 -35.73 22.46
C ALA A 58 0.65 -34.89 21.18
N SER A 59 -0.25 -33.90 21.23
CA SER A 59 -0.27 -32.81 20.27
C SER A 59 1.11 -32.18 20.30
N VAL A 60 1.95 -32.58 19.35
CA VAL A 60 3.24 -31.95 19.10
C VAL A 60 2.89 -30.50 18.78
N ALA A 61 3.08 -29.63 19.76
CA ALA A 61 2.92 -28.20 19.58
C ALA A 61 3.95 -27.80 18.54
N ARG A 62 3.48 -27.70 17.28
CA ARG A 62 4.29 -27.24 16.16
C ARG A 62 4.83 -25.89 16.57
N ALA A 63 6.14 -25.81 16.77
CA ALA A 63 6.79 -24.55 17.11
C ALA A 63 6.34 -23.54 16.05
N ALA A 64 5.85 -22.37 16.50
CA ALA A 64 5.44 -21.32 15.58
C ALA A 64 6.60 -21.02 14.65
N ASP A 65 6.33 -20.98 13.34
CA ASP A 65 7.37 -20.70 12.35
C ASP A 65 8.04 -19.35 12.72
N PRO A 66 9.38 -19.27 12.69
CA PRO A 66 10.10 -18.13 13.25
C PRO A 66 9.64 -16.82 12.58
N PRO A 67 9.37 -15.76 13.36
CA PRO A 67 8.71 -14.56 12.85
C PRO A 67 9.52 -13.96 11.70
N GLY A 68 8.85 -13.61 10.60
CA GLY A 68 9.48 -12.96 9.46
C GLY A 68 10.08 -11.60 9.84
N PRO A 69 11.05 -11.09 9.04
CA PRO A 69 11.76 -9.85 9.34
C PRO A 69 10.81 -8.67 9.53
N VAL A 70 11.17 -7.75 10.43
CA VAL A 70 10.36 -6.56 10.73
C VAL A 70 10.20 -5.70 9.47
N LYS A 71 8.97 -5.41 9.07
CA LYS A 71 8.67 -4.52 7.93
C LYS A 71 8.76 -3.07 8.37
N VAL A 72 9.80 -2.37 7.95
CA VAL A 72 10.09 -0.99 8.36
C VAL A 72 9.56 0.01 7.33
N PHE A 73 8.70 0.93 7.77
CA PHE A 73 8.21 2.05 6.95
C PHE A 73 8.73 3.36 7.51
N VAL A 74 9.36 4.18 6.66
CA VAL A 74 9.81 5.52 7.04
C VAL A 74 8.73 6.53 6.70
N LEU A 75 8.26 7.25 7.71
CA LEU A 75 7.18 8.23 7.63
C LEU A 75 7.80 9.64 7.73
N ALA A 76 8.08 10.23 6.57
CA ALA A 76 8.85 11.46 6.43
C ALA A 76 8.00 12.64 5.96
N GLY A 77 8.38 13.85 6.38
CA GLY A 77 7.75 15.08 5.92
C GLY A 77 7.78 16.19 6.96
N GLN A 78 6.69 16.97 7.04
CA GLN A 78 6.60 18.11 7.95
C GLN A 78 5.52 17.95 9.02
N SER A 79 5.09 19.05 9.65
CA SER A 79 4.00 19.19 10.62
C SER A 79 2.83 18.20 10.51
N ASN A 80 2.31 17.97 9.31
CA ASN A 80 1.12 17.14 9.13
C ASN A 80 1.48 15.65 9.16
N MET A 81 2.74 15.28 8.91
CA MET A 81 3.31 13.97 9.26
C MET A 81 3.78 13.92 10.73
N GLU A 82 4.15 15.04 11.36
CA GLU A 82 4.40 15.06 12.82
C GLU A 82 3.14 14.66 13.61
N GLY A 83 1.97 15.10 13.15
CA GLY A 83 0.66 14.75 13.70
C GLY A 83 0.08 15.85 14.59
N GLN A 84 -1.01 16.46 14.09
CA GLN A 84 -1.70 17.59 14.72
C GLN A 84 -3.19 17.28 14.99
N ALA A 85 -3.65 16.06 14.70
CA ALA A 85 -5.05 15.68 14.87
C ALA A 85 -5.41 15.52 16.33
N VAL A 86 -6.55 16.08 16.74
CA VAL A 86 -7.00 16.06 18.14
C VAL A 86 -7.84 14.82 18.41
N ALA A 87 -7.48 14.06 19.44
CA ALA A 87 -8.12 12.79 19.75
C ALA A 87 -9.39 12.96 20.62
N ASP A 88 -9.32 13.72 21.71
CA ASP A 88 -10.38 13.79 22.73
C ASP A 88 -10.54 15.14 23.45
N LEU A 89 -9.74 16.17 23.11
CA LEU A 89 -9.80 17.48 23.77
C LEU A 89 -11.04 18.29 23.35
N THR A 90 -11.63 19.03 24.30
CA THR A 90 -12.91 19.73 24.14
C THR A 90 -12.87 21.14 24.76
N GLY A 91 -13.96 21.90 24.56
CA GLY A 91 -14.12 23.28 25.03
C GLY A 91 -13.67 24.33 24.00
N GLU A 92 -13.74 25.61 24.39
CA GLU A 92 -13.55 26.77 23.50
C GLU A 92 -12.26 26.72 22.66
N ASN A 93 -11.12 26.37 23.29
CA ASN A 93 -9.82 26.26 22.61
C ASN A 93 -9.74 25.15 21.55
N TYR A 94 -10.71 24.23 21.53
CA TYR A 94 -10.80 23.09 20.61
C TYR A 94 -12.16 23.03 19.90
N ASN A 95 -12.84 24.17 19.72
CA ASN A 95 -14.14 24.28 19.03
C ASN A 95 -15.18 23.28 19.59
N ASP A 96 -15.22 23.16 20.92
CA ASP A 96 -16.04 22.22 21.70
C ASP A 96 -15.80 20.72 21.39
N GLY A 97 -14.70 20.39 20.72
CA GLY A 97 -14.31 19.04 20.33
C GLY A 97 -14.83 18.58 18.96
N LYS A 98 -15.42 19.47 18.16
CA LYS A 98 -15.87 19.16 16.78
C LYS A 98 -14.70 18.62 15.96
N GLY A 99 -14.91 17.50 15.26
CA GLY A 99 -13.87 16.89 14.44
C GLY A 99 -12.74 16.21 15.21
N THR A 100 -12.94 15.86 16.49
CA THR A 100 -12.05 14.97 17.27
C THR A 100 -12.38 13.50 17.04
N LEU A 101 -11.43 12.57 17.29
CA LEU A 101 -11.73 11.12 17.25
C LEU A 101 -12.89 10.74 18.17
N LYS A 102 -12.96 11.36 19.35
CA LYS A 102 -14.05 11.17 20.32
C LYS A 102 -15.41 11.50 19.70
N VAL A 103 -15.58 12.69 19.12
CA VAL A 103 -16.86 13.08 18.49
C VAL A 103 -17.17 12.23 17.26
N LEU A 104 -16.16 11.75 16.52
CA LEU A 104 -16.35 10.82 15.40
C LEU A 104 -16.73 9.39 15.85
N LEU A 105 -16.45 8.99 17.09
CA LEU A 105 -16.94 7.75 17.69
C LEU A 105 -18.40 7.88 18.16
N ASP A 106 -18.80 9.07 18.61
CA ASP A 106 -20.16 9.37 19.07
C ASP A 106 -21.17 9.58 17.91
N ASP A 107 -20.70 9.93 16.71
CA ASP A 107 -21.52 10.06 15.47
C ASP A 107 -21.72 8.69 14.76
N PRO A 108 -22.94 8.15 14.66
CA PRO A 108 -23.19 6.84 14.03
C PRO A 108 -22.80 6.74 12.54
N ALA A 109 -22.73 7.85 11.81
CA ALA A 109 -22.31 7.88 10.41
C ALA A 109 -20.78 7.87 10.26
N LYS A 110 -20.05 8.29 11.29
CA LYS A 110 -18.57 8.40 11.31
C LYS A 110 -17.90 7.28 12.10
N ALA A 111 -18.57 6.75 13.13
CA ALA A 111 -18.06 5.66 13.97
C ALA A 111 -17.52 4.46 13.17
N PRO A 112 -18.11 4.00 12.04
CA PRO A 112 -17.54 2.93 11.24
C PRO A 112 -16.11 3.17 10.73
N LEU A 113 -15.68 4.43 10.58
CA LEU A 113 -14.34 4.84 10.14
C LEU A 113 -13.29 4.79 11.27
N VAL A 114 -13.71 4.87 12.54
CA VAL A 114 -12.81 5.07 13.70
C VAL A 114 -13.01 4.08 14.85
N LYS A 115 -14.06 3.25 14.84
CA LYS A 115 -14.41 2.32 15.93
C LYS A 115 -13.28 1.37 16.35
N HIS A 116 -12.41 0.96 15.43
CA HIS A 116 -11.27 0.08 15.71
C HIS A 116 -10.17 0.77 16.53
N LEU A 117 -10.21 2.10 16.66
CA LEU A 117 -9.31 2.89 17.50
C LEU A 117 -9.75 2.90 18.98
N ARG A 118 -10.89 2.28 19.34
CA ARG A 118 -11.38 2.19 20.72
C ARG A 118 -11.62 0.74 21.14
N THR A 119 -11.24 0.40 22.38
CA THR A 119 -11.53 -0.91 22.98
C THR A 119 -12.97 -0.98 23.50
N GLU A 120 -13.49 -2.18 23.76
CA GLU A 120 -14.81 -2.38 24.40
C GLU A 120 -14.94 -1.71 25.78
N LYS A 121 -13.82 -1.48 26.47
CA LYS A 121 -13.74 -0.76 27.75
C LYS A 121 -13.81 0.76 27.59
N GLY A 122 -13.82 1.27 26.36
CA GLY A 122 -13.71 2.69 26.08
C GLY A 122 -12.30 3.25 26.29
N GLU A 123 -11.24 2.47 26.06
CA GLU A 123 -9.83 2.92 26.06
C GLU A 123 -9.34 3.12 24.61
N TRP A 124 -8.25 3.87 24.38
CA TRP A 124 -7.62 3.89 23.04
C TRP A 124 -7.06 2.49 22.72
N ALA A 125 -7.28 2.01 21.50
CA ALA A 125 -6.74 0.74 21.04
C ALA A 125 -5.21 0.78 20.94
N VAL A 126 -4.58 -0.38 21.13
CA VAL A 126 -3.13 -0.58 21.05
C VAL A 126 -2.87 -1.78 20.14
N ARG A 127 -1.89 -1.66 19.23
CA ARG A 127 -1.42 -2.74 18.35
C ARG A 127 0.01 -3.11 18.69
N ASP A 128 0.20 -4.30 19.25
CA ASP A 128 1.54 -4.84 19.56
C ASP A 128 2.29 -5.33 18.29
N ASP A 129 1.54 -5.66 17.23
CA ASP A 129 2.03 -6.09 15.91
C ASP A 129 2.55 -4.93 15.04
N VAL A 130 2.28 -3.68 15.43
CA VAL A 130 2.79 -2.47 14.77
C VAL A 130 3.50 -1.59 15.79
N TRP A 131 4.80 -1.43 15.64
CA TRP A 131 5.59 -0.51 16.47
C TRP A 131 5.71 0.86 15.82
N VAL A 132 5.88 1.90 16.63
CA VAL A 132 6.18 3.26 16.17
C VAL A 132 7.37 3.82 16.93
N ARG A 133 8.25 4.52 16.19
CA ARG A 133 9.40 5.25 16.69
C ARG A 133 9.36 6.68 16.16
N TYR A 134 9.40 7.68 17.03
CA TYR A 134 9.45 9.10 16.64
C TYR A 134 10.43 9.90 17.50
N ARG A 135 11.53 10.33 16.88
CA ARG A 135 12.56 11.19 17.48
C ARG A 135 12.20 12.67 17.22
N ARG A 136 11.39 13.22 18.12
CA ARG A 136 10.92 14.61 18.07
C ARG A 136 12.07 15.61 18.25
N GLU A 137 12.00 16.76 17.59
CA GLU A 137 13.06 17.78 17.66
C GLU A 137 13.21 18.32 19.11
N ASN A 138 14.42 18.21 19.66
CA ASN A 138 14.78 18.62 21.02
C ASN A 138 13.93 18.02 22.15
N MET A 139 13.25 16.89 21.90
CA MET A 139 12.25 16.29 22.79
C MET A 139 12.51 14.78 23.02
N PRO A 140 11.94 14.16 24.07
CA PRO A 140 12.10 12.73 24.32
C PRO A 140 11.58 11.86 23.16
N LEU A 141 12.31 10.78 22.90
CA LEU A 141 11.91 9.70 21.99
C LEU A 141 10.54 9.16 22.39
N LEU A 142 9.68 8.96 21.41
CA LEU A 142 8.50 8.11 21.55
C LEU A 142 8.82 6.78 20.86
N ALA A 143 8.74 5.67 21.60
CA ALA A 143 8.90 4.31 21.10
C ALA A 143 7.90 3.40 21.82
N GLY A 144 7.15 2.59 21.07
CA GLY A 144 6.20 1.63 21.63
C GLY A 144 5.26 1.01 20.58
N PRO A 145 4.26 0.23 21.02
CA PRO A 145 3.18 -0.26 20.16
C PRO A 145 2.30 0.90 19.65
N LEU A 146 1.70 0.73 18.47
CA LEU A 146 0.90 1.74 17.79
C LEU A 146 -0.38 2.05 18.58
N THR A 147 -0.57 3.33 18.91
CA THR A 147 -1.77 3.89 19.54
C THR A 147 -1.80 5.42 19.34
N VAL A 148 -2.82 6.09 19.86
CA VAL A 148 -2.87 7.56 19.91
C VAL A 148 -1.74 8.08 20.79
N GLY A 149 -0.87 8.92 20.25
CA GLY A 149 0.16 9.61 21.03
C GLY A 149 1.48 9.90 20.32
N PHE A 150 1.75 9.30 19.16
CA PHE A 150 2.98 9.52 18.38
C PHE A 150 2.99 10.85 17.59
N SER A 151 2.37 11.89 18.16
CA SER A 151 2.30 13.26 17.65
C SER A 151 3.52 14.11 18.06
N VAL A 152 3.63 15.34 17.53
CA VAL A 152 4.64 16.32 17.99
C VAL A 152 4.51 16.60 19.49
N TYR A 153 3.28 16.63 20.02
CA TYR A 153 2.99 16.92 21.42
C TYR A 153 3.33 15.74 22.34
N GLY A 154 3.07 14.51 21.90
CA GLY A 154 3.07 13.34 22.78
C GLY A 154 1.82 13.27 23.65
N GLY A 155 1.88 12.48 24.74
CA GLY A 155 0.70 12.16 25.55
C GLY A 155 -0.28 11.27 24.77
N SER A 156 -1.57 11.32 25.12
CA SER A 156 -2.63 10.49 24.51
C SER A 156 -3.73 11.31 23.82
N HIS A 157 -3.45 12.58 23.53
CA HIS A 157 -4.45 13.57 23.08
C HIS A 157 -4.33 13.98 21.62
N HIS A 158 -3.22 13.64 20.97
CA HIS A 158 -2.96 13.97 19.56
C HIS A 158 -2.25 12.83 18.82
N PHE A 159 -2.54 12.73 17.52
CA PHE A 159 -1.98 11.73 16.61
C PHE A 159 -1.71 12.33 15.22
N GLY A 160 -1.06 11.57 14.35
CA GLY A 160 -0.88 11.90 12.94
C GLY A 160 -1.30 10.77 11.99
N PRO A 161 -0.93 10.85 10.70
CA PRO A 161 -1.28 9.86 9.70
C PRO A 161 -0.74 8.45 10.03
N GLU A 162 0.28 8.35 10.90
CA GLU A 162 0.84 7.06 11.34
C GLU A 162 -0.21 6.14 11.97
N LEU A 163 -1.26 6.69 12.60
CA LEU A 163 -2.26 5.88 13.29
C LEU A 163 -3.02 5.00 12.29
N GLN A 164 -3.68 5.62 11.31
CA GLN A 164 -4.44 4.86 10.32
C GLN A 164 -3.55 4.21 9.25
N PHE A 165 -2.38 4.80 8.94
CA PHE A 165 -1.38 4.13 8.10
C PHE A 165 -0.95 2.81 8.73
N GLY A 166 -0.58 2.84 10.01
CA GLY A 166 -0.13 1.68 10.79
C GLY A 166 -1.18 0.59 10.88
N HIS A 167 -2.45 0.95 11.07
CA HIS A 167 -3.54 -0.03 10.98
C HIS A 167 -3.59 -0.70 9.61
N VAL A 168 -3.58 0.06 8.51
CA VAL A 168 -3.69 -0.51 7.15
C VAL A 168 -2.49 -1.41 6.79
N VAL A 169 -1.26 -1.03 7.12
CA VAL A 169 -0.10 -1.90 6.82
C VAL A 169 -0.01 -3.09 7.78
N GLY A 170 -0.42 -2.96 9.05
CA GLY A 170 -0.49 -4.08 10.00
C GLY A 170 -1.57 -5.10 9.66
N ASP A 171 -2.68 -4.68 9.04
CA ASP A 171 -3.73 -5.59 8.56
C ASP A 171 -3.31 -6.34 7.28
N TYR A 172 -2.30 -5.86 6.55
CA TYR A 172 -1.80 -6.47 5.32
C TYR A 172 -0.57 -7.37 5.54
N PHE A 173 0.36 -6.97 6.40
CA PHE A 173 1.59 -7.74 6.64
C PHE A 173 1.44 -8.67 7.85
N PRO A 174 1.66 -9.99 7.70
CA PRO A 174 1.72 -10.93 8.83
C PRO A 174 3.05 -10.81 9.63
N ASN A 175 3.93 -9.91 9.21
CA ASN A 175 5.18 -9.57 9.88
C ASN A 175 4.94 -8.48 10.94
N GLN A 176 5.74 -8.47 11.99
CA GLN A 176 5.90 -7.29 12.85
C GLN A 176 6.22 -6.05 11.98
N VAL A 177 5.46 -4.97 12.16
CA VAL A 177 5.69 -3.69 11.47
C VAL A 177 6.44 -2.73 12.39
N LEU A 178 7.28 -1.85 11.83
CA LEU A 178 7.88 -0.70 12.53
C LEU A 178 7.74 0.57 11.68
N LEU A 179 7.04 1.58 12.21
CA LEU A 179 6.94 2.91 11.63
C LEU A 179 8.03 3.82 12.22
N VAL A 180 8.92 4.35 11.39
CA VAL A 180 9.97 5.30 11.79
C VAL A 180 9.58 6.70 11.31
N LYS A 181 9.09 7.55 12.21
CA LYS A 181 8.71 8.93 11.91
C LYS A 181 9.92 9.85 11.92
N THR A 182 10.14 10.54 10.80
CA THR A 182 11.20 11.54 10.58
C THR A 182 10.57 12.80 10.00
N ALA A 183 9.81 13.49 10.84
CA ALA A 183 9.00 14.64 10.45
C ALA A 183 9.21 15.83 11.39
N TRP A 184 9.26 17.04 10.81
CA TRP A 184 9.54 18.28 11.53
C TRP A 184 8.75 19.48 10.99
N GLY A 185 8.16 20.27 11.88
CA GLY A 185 7.39 21.45 11.53
C GLY A 185 8.21 22.54 10.81
N GLY A 186 7.61 23.20 9.82
CA GLY A 186 8.20 24.38 9.18
C GLY A 186 9.38 24.12 8.24
N LYS A 187 9.52 22.91 7.67
CA LYS A 187 10.66 22.51 6.80
C LYS A 187 10.26 22.38 5.33
N SER A 188 11.11 22.90 4.45
CA SER A 188 10.98 22.87 2.98
C SER A 188 11.69 21.68 2.34
N LEU A 189 11.26 21.28 1.13
CA LEU A 189 12.04 20.39 0.27
C LEU A 189 13.16 21.16 -0.45
N TYR A 190 12.92 22.42 -0.79
CA TYR A 190 13.88 23.31 -1.44
C TYR A 190 15.20 23.51 -0.67
N GLN A 191 15.14 23.62 0.66
CA GLN A 191 16.31 23.91 1.51
C GLN A 191 16.52 22.88 2.63
N ASP A 192 15.51 22.57 3.44
CA ASP A 192 15.69 21.79 4.67
C ASP A 192 15.91 20.30 4.41
N PHE A 193 15.09 19.73 3.53
CA PHE A 193 15.17 18.35 3.05
C PHE A 193 15.90 18.22 1.71
N ARG A 194 16.63 19.26 1.27
CA ARG A 194 17.28 19.28 -0.05
C ARG A 194 18.23 18.08 -0.22
N PRO A 195 17.98 17.18 -1.18
CA PRO A 195 18.76 15.96 -1.32
C PRO A 195 20.10 16.21 -2.04
N PRO A 196 21.15 15.40 -1.80
CA PRO A 196 22.48 15.61 -2.39
C PRO A 196 22.51 15.76 -3.92
N SER A 197 21.69 14.98 -4.66
CA SER A 197 21.64 15.03 -6.12
C SER A 197 20.92 16.25 -6.70
N SER A 198 20.29 17.08 -5.86
CA SER A 198 19.79 18.42 -6.25
C SER A 198 20.86 19.52 -6.22
N GLY A 199 22.09 19.18 -5.81
CA GLY A 199 23.21 20.13 -5.75
C GLY A 199 23.00 21.26 -4.75
N GLY A 200 23.94 22.21 -4.73
CA GLY A 200 23.99 23.25 -3.70
C GLY A 200 24.36 22.68 -2.32
N GLN A 201 23.82 23.26 -1.26
CA GLN A 201 24.01 22.76 0.11
C GLN A 201 23.01 21.64 0.40
N VAL A 202 23.51 20.49 0.86
CA VAL A 202 22.66 19.38 1.34
C VAL A 202 21.83 19.83 2.54
N GLY A 203 20.54 19.50 2.53
CA GLY A 203 19.61 19.88 3.57
C GLY A 203 19.97 19.31 4.95
N PRO A 204 19.93 20.11 6.03
CA PRO A 204 20.19 19.62 7.38
C PRO A 204 19.15 18.59 7.83
N TYR A 205 17.89 18.72 7.39
CA TYR A 205 16.81 17.78 7.72
C TYR A 205 16.80 16.54 6.81
N TYR A 206 17.32 16.62 5.57
CA TYR A 206 17.70 15.41 4.82
C TYR A 206 18.74 14.60 5.61
N THR A 207 19.81 15.26 6.05
CA THR A 207 20.90 14.62 6.79
C THR A 207 20.41 14.02 8.13
N LYS A 208 19.54 14.73 8.85
CA LYS A 208 18.90 14.29 10.09
C LYS A 208 17.95 13.11 9.87
N MET A 209 17.14 13.12 8.81
CA MET A 209 16.28 11.99 8.41
C MET A 209 17.09 10.71 8.22
N ILE A 210 18.16 10.77 7.41
CA ILE A 210 19.02 9.60 7.18
C ILE A 210 19.67 9.11 8.48
N ALA A 211 20.17 10.02 9.31
CA ALA A 211 20.78 9.67 10.60
C ALA A 211 19.79 8.97 11.56
N GLU A 212 18.54 9.42 11.61
CA GLU A 212 17.53 8.86 12.52
C GLU A 212 16.89 7.56 12.03
N VAL A 213 16.79 7.34 10.71
CA VAL A 213 16.45 6.02 10.16
C VAL A 213 17.59 5.03 10.45
N ARG A 214 18.86 5.41 10.24
CA ARG A 214 20.02 4.59 10.65
C ARG A 214 19.99 4.29 12.15
N GLU A 215 19.70 5.27 13.00
CA GLU A 215 19.55 5.09 14.45
C GLU A 215 18.43 4.09 14.78
N ALA A 216 17.27 4.20 14.13
CA ALA A 216 16.13 3.30 14.34
C ALA A 216 16.46 1.86 13.97
N LEU A 217 17.06 1.65 12.80
CA LEU A 217 17.44 0.33 12.29
C LEU A 217 18.53 -0.34 13.14
N ALA A 218 19.46 0.44 13.70
CA ALA A 218 20.48 -0.07 14.61
C ALA A 218 19.92 -0.44 16.01
N ASN A 219 18.90 0.29 16.50
CA ASN A 219 18.41 0.19 17.88
C ASN A 219 17.10 -0.58 18.05
N ILE A 220 16.56 -1.27 17.04
CA ILE A 220 15.27 -2.00 17.13
C ILE A 220 15.19 -2.85 18.41
N LYS A 221 16.26 -3.58 18.75
CA LYS A 221 16.31 -4.42 19.98
C LYS A 221 16.28 -3.65 21.30
N ALA A 222 16.82 -2.43 21.31
CA ALA A 222 16.88 -1.59 22.50
C ALA A 222 15.58 -0.79 22.69
N ASP A 223 14.99 -0.32 21.59
CA ASP A 223 13.74 0.44 21.60
C ASP A 223 12.49 -0.48 21.70
N PHE A 224 12.58 -1.74 21.28
CA PHE A 224 11.46 -2.70 21.24
C PHE A 224 11.84 -4.08 21.83
N PRO A 225 11.53 -4.35 23.12
CA PRO A 225 11.87 -5.62 23.79
C PRO A 225 11.23 -6.89 23.20
N GLY A 226 10.22 -6.76 22.33
CA GLY A 226 9.62 -7.87 21.59
C GLY A 226 10.42 -8.32 20.35
N TYR A 227 11.52 -7.65 20.02
CA TYR A 227 12.36 -7.99 18.87
C TYR A 227 13.21 -9.24 19.14
N ALA A 228 12.89 -10.32 18.43
CA ALA A 228 13.48 -11.66 18.56
C ALA A 228 14.70 -11.87 17.65
N ASP A 229 15.48 -10.81 17.37
CA ASP A 229 16.62 -10.80 16.44
C ASP A 229 16.28 -11.23 14.99
N GLN A 230 15.01 -11.21 14.58
CA GLN A 230 14.55 -11.73 13.29
C GLN A 230 14.98 -10.94 12.04
N GLY A 231 15.75 -9.87 12.23
CA GLY A 231 16.14 -8.95 11.17
C GLY A 231 15.02 -7.99 10.77
N TYR A 232 15.30 -7.15 9.78
CA TYR A 232 14.37 -6.17 9.25
C TYR A 232 14.48 -6.06 7.73
N GLU A 233 13.44 -5.49 7.12
CA GLU A 233 13.36 -5.11 5.72
C GLU A 233 12.88 -3.65 5.66
N LEU A 234 13.59 -2.78 4.94
CA LEU A 234 13.07 -1.44 4.64
C LEU A 234 12.00 -1.58 3.55
N ALA A 235 10.75 -1.63 3.99
CA ALA A 235 9.60 -1.98 3.18
C ALA A 235 9.03 -0.79 2.39
N GLY A 236 9.08 0.43 2.94
CA GLY A 236 8.62 1.60 2.19
C GLY A 236 8.98 2.95 2.78
N PHE A 237 8.82 4.00 1.97
CA PHE A 237 9.01 5.40 2.34
C PHE A 237 7.73 6.19 2.04
N VAL A 238 7.25 6.98 2.99
CA VAL A 238 6.07 7.84 2.84
C VAL A 238 6.52 9.28 2.96
N TRP A 239 6.23 10.09 1.94
CA TRP A 239 6.53 11.52 1.90
C TRP A 239 5.24 12.33 1.99
N TYR A 240 5.10 13.15 3.04
CA TYR A 240 3.94 14.02 3.21
C TYR A 240 4.37 15.43 3.66
N GLN A 241 4.61 16.28 2.66
CA GLN A 241 5.21 17.60 2.82
C GLN A 241 4.89 18.51 1.65
N GLY A 242 4.92 19.83 1.88
CA GLY A 242 4.95 20.83 0.80
C GLY A 242 4.57 22.24 1.23
N TRP A 243 3.97 22.42 2.42
CA TRP A 243 3.45 23.72 2.85
C TRP A 243 4.50 24.82 2.78
N ASN A 244 5.71 24.55 3.28
CA ASN A 244 6.80 25.53 3.32
C ASN A 244 7.38 25.88 1.94
N ASP A 245 7.26 24.99 0.95
CA ASP A 245 7.63 25.28 -0.44
C ASP A 245 6.55 26.14 -1.13
N GLY A 246 5.27 25.92 -0.79
CA GLY A 246 4.17 26.79 -1.25
C GLY A 246 4.12 28.17 -0.57
N VAL A 247 4.79 28.34 0.59
CA VAL A 247 5.03 29.65 1.22
C VAL A 247 6.09 30.47 0.45
N ASP A 248 6.98 29.82 -0.31
CA ASP A 248 7.99 30.48 -1.16
C ASP A 248 7.86 30.06 -2.64
N PRO A 249 6.72 30.38 -3.29
CA PRO A 249 6.37 29.83 -4.59
C PRO A 249 7.32 30.28 -5.70
N LYS A 250 8.06 31.38 -5.51
CA LYS A 250 8.99 31.93 -6.50
C LYS A 250 10.34 31.20 -6.56
N ARG A 251 10.70 30.46 -5.52
CA ARG A 251 12.00 29.76 -5.43
C ARG A 251 11.81 28.25 -5.30
N ALA A 252 10.88 27.81 -4.46
CA ALA A 252 10.76 26.40 -4.10
C ALA A 252 9.98 25.57 -5.12
N ILE A 253 8.80 26.03 -5.54
CA ILE A 253 7.93 25.29 -6.48
C ILE A 253 8.62 24.97 -7.81
N PRO A 254 9.37 25.89 -8.47
CA PRO A 254 10.04 25.59 -9.74
C PRO A 254 11.06 24.45 -9.69
N GLU A 255 11.62 24.15 -8.51
CA GLU A 255 12.52 23.01 -8.31
C GLU A 255 11.84 21.80 -7.67
N TYR A 256 10.61 21.92 -7.16
CA TYR A 256 10.02 20.94 -6.26
C TYR A 256 9.90 19.54 -6.88
N GLU A 257 9.46 19.43 -8.14
CA GLU A 257 9.37 18.13 -8.83
C GLU A 257 10.74 17.44 -8.84
N GLN A 258 11.77 18.12 -9.35
CA GLN A 258 13.09 17.52 -9.51
C GLN A 258 13.78 17.28 -8.16
N ASN A 259 13.50 18.10 -7.15
CA ASN A 259 13.94 17.87 -5.77
C ASN A 259 13.26 16.64 -5.14
N LEU A 260 11.97 16.38 -5.41
CA LEU A 260 11.29 15.18 -4.91
C LEU A 260 11.78 13.91 -5.62
N VAL A 261 11.97 13.99 -6.94
CA VAL A 261 12.60 12.91 -7.72
C VAL A 261 14.00 12.58 -7.19
N ASN A 262 14.80 13.61 -6.87
CA ASN A 262 16.13 13.44 -6.29
C ASN A 262 16.10 12.91 -4.85
N LEU A 263 15.12 13.31 -4.03
CA LEU A 263 14.92 12.79 -2.67
C LEU A 263 14.66 11.29 -2.71
N ILE A 264 13.76 10.84 -3.59
CA ILE A 264 13.44 9.43 -3.78
C ILE A 264 14.67 8.65 -4.23
N ARG A 265 15.43 9.16 -5.21
CA ARG A 265 16.67 8.54 -5.70
C ARG A 265 17.73 8.42 -4.60
N ASP A 266 17.99 9.48 -3.85
CA ASP A 266 19.04 9.47 -2.83
C ASP A 266 18.67 8.66 -1.59
N VAL A 267 17.39 8.64 -1.16
CA VAL A 267 16.91 7.71 -0.11
C VAL A 267 17.05 6.25 -0.55
N ARG A 268 16.65 5.92 -1.79
CA ARG A 268 16.83 4.57 -2.36
C ARG A 268 18.29 4.15 -2.44
N LYS A 269 19.18 5.07 -2.82
CA LYS A 269 20.63 4.87 -2.88
C LYS A 269 21.27 4.68 -1.51
N GLU A 270 20.90 5.52 -0.54
CA GLU A 270 21.39 5.52 0.83
C GLU A 270 21.10 4.19 1.54
N PHE A 271 19.89 3.66 1.42
CA PHE A 271 19.52 2.37 2.04
C PHE A 271 19.70 1.16 1.10
N ASN A 272 20.38 1.33 -0.04
CA ASN A 272 20.62 0.29 -1.05
C ASN A 272 19.33 -0.47 -1.49
N ALA A 273 18.23 0.27 -1.62
CA ALA A 273 16.89 -0.22 -1.93
C ALA A 273 16.37 0.43 -3.22
N PRO A 274 16.91 0.09 -4.42
CA PRO A 274 16.64 0.80 -5.67
C PRO A 274 15.17 0.76 -6.12
N SER A 275 14.40 -0.24 -5.68
CA SER A 275 12.98 -0.43 -5.96
C SER A 275 12.07 -0.13 -4.76
N LEU A 276 12.55 0.55 -3.71
CA LEU A 276 11.78 0.84 -2.49
C LEU A 276 10.41 1.47 -2.82
N PRO A 277 9.29 0.84 -2.43
CA PRO A 277 7.96 1.43 -2.52
C PRO A 277 7.90 2.82 -1.87
N VAL A 278 7.46 3.82 -2.64
CA VAL A 278 7.30 5.19 -2.15
C VAL A 278 5.87 5.66 -2.33
N VAL A 279 5.27 6.21 -1.28
CA VAL A 279 4.02 6.96 -1.37
C VAL A 279 4.31 8.44 -1.23
N VAL A 280 3.86 9.24 -2.19
CA VAL A 280 3.84 10.71 -2.14
C VAL A 280 2.41 11.13 -1.83
N GLY A 281 2.18 11.64 -0.62
CA GLY A 281 0.92 12.26 -0.24
C GLY A 281 0.81 13.67 -0.82
N GLU A 282 -0.31 13.95 -1.50
CA GLU A 282 -0.66 15.29 -1.97
C GLU A 282 -0.70 16.31 -0.82
N LEU A 283 -0.21 17.52 -1.06
CA LEU A 283 -0.25 18.61 -0.10
C LEU A 283 -1.70 19.08 0.19
N THR A 284 -2.13 18.90 1.42
CA THR A 284 -3.33 19.47 2.01
C THR A 284 -3.14 20.95 2.42
N GLY A 285 -4.24 21.58 2.82
CA GLY A 285 -4.31 22.92 3.37
C GLY A 285 -5.74 23.23 3.82
N PRO A 286 -6.11 24.49 4.04
CA PRO A 286 -7.49 24.89 4.32
C PRO A 286 -8.43 24.82 3.09
N TRP A 287 -8.13 23.95 2.11
CA TRP A 287 -8.81 23.90 0.81
C TRP A 287 -8.88 22.48 0.23
N VAL A 288 -10.01 22.18 -0.41
CA VAL A 288 -10.13 21.11 -1.39
C VAL A 288 -9.46 21.60 -2.68
N ASP A 289 -10.05 22.62 -3.34
CA ASP A 289 -9.48 23.28 -4.52
C ASP A 289 -8.31 24.23 -4.16
N ALA A 290 -7.09 23.86 -4.54
CA ALA A 290 -5.89 24.63 -4.20
C ALA A 290 -5.72 25.90 -5.07
N PRO A 291 -5.65 27.12 -4.49
CA PRO A 291 -5.58 28.34 -5.27
C PRO A 291 -4.18 28.58 -5.87
N GLY A 292 -4.12 28.88 -7.16
CA GLY A 292 -2.90 29.33 -7.85
C GLY A 292 -1.69 28.41 -7.63
N GLU A 293 -0.64 28.93 -7.02
CA GLU A 293 0.63 28.23 -6.83
C GLU A 293 0.53 26.94 -6.01
N TRP A 294 -0.46 26.84 -5.12
CA TRP A 294 -0.73 25.60 -4.39
C TRP A 294 -1.19 24.47 -5.33
N THR A 295 -1.89 24.79 -6.42
CA THR A 295 -2.17 23.84 -7.52
C THR A 295 -0.92 23.55 -8.34
N THR A 296 -0.04 24.53 -8.60
CA THR A 296 1.25 24.29 -9.27
C THR A 296 2.10 23.28 -8.48
N LEU A 297 2.14 23.41 -7.15
CA LEU A 297 2.87 22.52 -6.26
C LEU A 297 2.28 21.10 -6.19
N ARG A 298 0.95 20.95 -6.10
CA ARG A 298 0.29 19.63 -6.18
C ARG A 298 0.58 18.93 -7.51
N LYS A 299 0.59 19.67 -8.62
CA LYS A 299 0.99 19.14 -9.94
C LYS A 299 2.45 18.70 -9.95
N ALA A 300 3.36 19.43 -9.30
CA ALA A 300 4.76 19.03 -9.16
C ALA A 300 4.94 17.77 -8.30
N GLN A 301 4.15 17.58 -7.23
CA GLN A 301 4.13 16.34 -6.45
C GLN A 301 3.65 15.13 -7.29
N ALA A 302 2.58 15.30 -8.05
CA ALA A 302 2.05 14.26 -8.93
C ALA A 302 3.05 13.91 -10.05
N ALA A 303 3.56 14.91 -10.76
CA ALA A 303 4.52 14.76 -11.85
C ALA A 303 5.80 14.02 -11.41
N ALA A 304 6.30 14.32 -10.20
CA ALA A 304 7.46 13.66 -9.60
C ALA A 304 7.23 12.17 -9.32
N ALA A 305 6.00 11.77 -9.01
CA ALA A 305 5.64 10.37 -8.77
C ALA A 305 5.37 9.60 -10.08
N THR A 306 4.82 10.26 -11.11
CA THR A 306 4.50 9.65 -12.42
C THR A 306 5.71 9.56 -13.38
N ARG A 307 6.93 9.74 -12.87
CA ARG A 307 8.16 9.68 -13.67
C ARG A 307 8.38 8.26 -14.23
N PRO A 308 8.85 8.08 -15.48
CA PRO A 308 9.04 6.75 -16.07
C PRO A 308 9.95 5.82 -15.24
N GLU A 309 11.00 6.36 -14.62
CA GLU A 309 11.91 5.62 -13.73
C GLU A 309 11.29 5.11 -12.43
N PHE A 310 10.04 5.48 -12.14
CA PHE A 310 9.33 5.23 -10.88
C PHE A 310 8.06 4.39 -11.04
N LEU A 311 7.64 4.06 -12.27
CA LEU A 311 6.44 3.26 -12.55
C LEU A 311 6.42 1.97 -11.74
N GLY A 312 5.26 1.66 -11.14
CA GLY A 312 5.05 0.50 -10.27
C GLY A 312 5.79 0.54 -8.91
N THR A 313 6.64 1.53 -8.63
CA THR A 313 7.40 1.62 -7.37
C THR A 313 7.23 2.95 -6.62
N VAL A 314 6.58 3.94 -7.22
CA VAL A 314 6.13 5.17 -6.56
C VAL A 314 4.66 5.40 -6.88
N ARG A 315 3.88 5.87 -5.91
CA ARG A 315 2.47 6.22 -6.07
C ARG A 315 2.18 7.60 -5.48
N PHE A 316 1.57 8.47 -6.28
CA PHE A 316 0.93 9.69 -5.78
C PHE A 316 -0.43 9.31 -5.16
N VAL A 317 -0.72 9.84 -3.99
CA VAL A 317 -2.00 9.68 -3.31
C VAL A 317 -2.66 11.05 -3.16
N PRO A 318 -3.70 11.34 -3.95
CA PRO A 318 -4.56 12.50 -3.72
C PRO A 318 -5.22 12.42 -2.34
N THR A 319 -5.30 13.56 -1.65
CA THR A 319 -5.84 13.69 -0.29
C THR A 319 -6.74 14.91 -0.10
N HIS A 320 -6.85 15.80 -1.09
CA HIS A 320 -7.59 17.05 -0.95
C HIS A 320 -9.08 16.88 -0.58
N ASP A 321 -9.76 15.85 -1.09
CA ASP A 321 -11.15 15.49 -0.75
C ASP A 321 -11.35 15.13 0.75
N PHE A 322 -10.27 14.88 1.49
CA PHE A 322 -10.33 14.50 2.91
C PHE A 322 -10.32 15.71 3.86
N VAL A 323 -9.93 16.90 3.38
CA VAL A 323 -9.95 18.13 4.19
C VAL A 323 -11.39 18.41 4.66
N ARG A 324 -11.54 18.77 5.94
CA ARG A 324 -12.83 19.15 6.53
C ARG A 324 -12.92 20.66 6.77
N PRO A 325 -14.14 21.25 6.78
CA PRO A 325 -14.32 22.67 7.03
C PRO A 325 -13.71 23.12 8.37
N ALA A 326 -13.20 24.35 8.40
CA ALA A 326 -12.61 24.94 9.60
C ALA A 326 -13.59 24.91 10.80
N GLN A 327 -14.87 25.19 10.53
CA GLN A 327 -15.96 25.30 11.51
C GLN A 327 -16.35 23.95 12.14
N GLU A 328 -16.04 22.83 11.45
CA GLU A 328 -16.31 21.45 11.87
C GLU A 328 -15.09 20.80 12.54
N SER A 329 -14.01 21.55 12.73
CA SER A 329 -12.70 21.04 13.12
C SER A 329 -12.19 21.64 14.44
N PRO A 330 -11.29 20.96 15.18
CA PRO A 330 -10.90 21.40 16.53
C PRO A 330 -10.19 22.75 16.54
N ASN A 331 -9.37 23.04 15.52
CA ASN A 331 -8.52 24.22 15.47
C ASN A 331 -8.81 25.08 14.21
N PRO A 332 -9.92 25.84 14.13
CA PRO A 332 -10.36 26.53 12.91
C PRO A 332 -9.34 27.51 12.29
N GLY A 333 -8.43 28.08 13.09
CA GLY A 333 -7.34 28.94 12.58
C GLY A 333 -6.14 28.20 11.98
N HIS A 334 -6.01 26.88 12.20
CA HIS A 334 -4.83 26.09 11.84
C HIS A 334 -4.99 25.36 10.50
N GLY A 335 -5.41 26.09 9.46
CA GLY A 335 -5.61 25.55 8.11
C GLY A 335 -4.37 24.86 7.50
N HIS A 336 -3.19 25.35 7.85
CA HIS A 336 -1.89 24.77 7.48
C HIS A 336 -1.61 23.39 8.11
N HIS A 337 -2.48 22.94 9.03
CA HIS A 337 -2.43 21.66 9.73
C HIS A 337 -3.74 20.87 9.59
N GLU A 338 -4.51 21.12 8.51
CA GLU A 338 -5.84 20.52 8.27
C GLU A 338 -6.81 20.78 9.45
N PHE A 339 -6.65 21.94 10.10
CA PHE A 339 -7.41 22.35 11.29
C PHE A 339 -7.32 21.37 12.49
N GLY A 340 -6.36 20.44 12.47
CA GLY A 340 -6.26 19.34 13.43
C GLY A 340 -7.43 18.36 13.38
N ASN A 341 -8.15 18.26 12.25
CA ASN A 341 -9.34 17.43 12.12
C ASN A 341 -9.00 15.92 12.07
N ALA A 342 -9.56 15.15 13.00
CA ALA A 342 -9.31 13.72 13.11
C ALA A 342 -9.82 12.91 11.91
N GLU A 343 -10.92 13.31 11.27
CA GLU A 343 -11.44 12.59 10.09
C GLU A 343 -10.48 12.75 8.92
N THR A 344 -9.98 13.97 8.69
CA THR A 344 -8.98 14.25 7.65
C THR A 344 -7.73 13.39 7.88
N TYR A 345 -7.15 13.40 9.07
CA TYR A 345 -5.92 12.63 9.35
C TYR A 345 -6.11 11.10 9.28
N VAL A 346 -7.28 10.58 9.68
CA VAL A 346 -7.60 9.15 9.53
C VAL A 346 -7.75 8.79 8.05
N LEU A 347 -8.45 9.61 7.25
CA LEU A 347 -8.60 9.38 5.81
C LEU A 347 -7.27 9.51 5.06
N VAL A 348 -6.45 10.53 5.37
CA VAL A 348 -5.08 10.70 4.86
C VAL A 348 -4.24 9.48 5.21
N GLY A 349 -4.13 9.11 6.49
CA GLY A 349 -3.33 7.95 6.92
C GLY A 349 -3.78 6.64 6.27
N GLY A 350 -5.09 6.43 6.17
CA GLY A 350 -5.68 5.28 5.50
C GLY A 350 -5.43 5.25 3.98
N ALA A 351 -5.48 6.40 3.31
CA ALA A 351 -5.18 6.50 1.88
C ALA A 351 -3.68 6.31 1.58
N LEU A 352 -2.80 6.88 2.41
CA LEU A 352 -1.35 6.64 2.33
C LEU A 352 -1.01 5.16 2.57
N GLY A 353 -1.68 4.52 3.55
CA GLY A 353 -1.53 3.10 3.85
C GLY A 353 -2.01 2.21 2.69
N LYS A 354 -3.18 2.52 2.11
CA LYS A 354 -3.70 1.81 0.94
C LYS A 354 -2.79 2.00 -0.28
N GLY A 355 -2.35 3.22 -0.57
CA GLY A 355 -1.40 3.48 -1.66
C GLY A 355 -0.06 2.76 -1.49
N MET A 356 0.36 2.48 -0.25
CA MET A 356 1.53 1.65 0.03
C MET A 356 1.24 0.16 -0.22
N VAL A 357 0.14 -0.36 0.32
CA VAL A 357 -0.33 -1.74 0.11
C VAL A 357 -0.57 -2.05 -1.38
N ASP A 358 -1.08 -1.08 -2.14
CA ASP A 358 -1.27 -1.20 -3.58
C ASP A 358 0.07 -1.43 -4.30
N LEU A 359 1.16 -0.78 -3.89
CA LEU A 359 2.50 -0.98 -4.48
C LEU A 359 3.11 -2.36 -4.21
N PHE A 360 2.60 -3.10 -3.22
CA PHE A 360 2.91 -4.53 -3.03
C PHE A 360 1.95 -5.45 -3.79
N SER A 361 0.75 -4.96 -4.11
CA SER A 361 -0.33 -5.71 -4.77
C SER A 361 -0.29 -5.60 -6.31
N THR A 362 0.21 -4.48 -6.85
CA THR A 362 0.54 -4.30 -8.27
C THR A 362 2.00 -4.65 -8.53
N LYS A 363 2.28 -5.56 -9.46
CA LYS A 363 3.66 -5.87 -9.85
C LYS A 363 4.30 -4.73 -10.66
N PRO A 364 5.54 -4.30 -10.37
CA PRO A 364 6.25 -3.34 -11.20
C PRO A 364 6.70 -3.95 -12.53
N VAL A 365 6.60 -3.16 -13.61
CA VAL A 365 7.06 -3.55 -14.95
C VAL A 365 8.51 -3.10 -15.17
N ASN A 366 9.46 -3.85 -14.58
CA ASN A 366 10.84 -4.07 -15.10
C ASN A 366 11.82 -2.86 -15.16
N GLN A 367 13.11 -2.93 -15.50
CA GLN A 367 14.26 -3.89 -15.36
C GLN A 367 15.57 -3.07 -15.66
N PRO A 368 16.81 -3.51 -15.37
CA PRO A 368 17.29 -4.73 -14.69
C PRO A 368 18.19 -4.45 -13.45
N ALA A 369 18.81 -5.49 -12.86
CA ALA A 369 19.84 -5.42 -11.80
C ALA A 369 20.85 -6.58 -11.93
N PRO A 370 22.10 -6.51 -11.39
CA PRO A 370 22.39 -7.03 -10.02
C PRO A 370 23.64 -6.37 -9.34
N PRO A 371 24.25 -6.88 -8.24
CA PRO A 371 23.82 -7.83 -7.18
C PRO A 371 23.92 -7.24 -5.73
N ALA A 372 23.51 -7.89 -4.62
CA ALA A 372 22.43 -8.84 -4.32
C ALA A 372 22.39 -9.10 -2.78
N PRO A 373 21.21 -9.15 -2.13
CA PRO A 373 21.02 -9.76 -0.80
C PRO A 373 20.25 -11.10 -0.86
N LYS A 374 20.04 -11.75 0.30
CA LYS A 374 19.60 -13.16 0.42
C LYS A 374 18.23 -13.45 -0.20
N LYS A 375 18.12 -14.62 -0.84
CA LYS A 375 16.96 -15.11 -1.61
C LYS A 375 15.76 -15.48 -0.73
N THR A 376 14.57 -15.01 -1.10
CA THR A 376 13.34 -15.84 -1.02
C THR A 376 13.52 -17.03 -1.97
N PRO A 377 13.18 -18.29 -1.58
CA PRO A 377 13.34 -19.43 -2.47
C PRO A 377 12.58 -19.24 -3.78
N GLU A 378 13.29 -19.41 -4.90
CA GLU A 378 12.71 -19.48 -6.25
C GLU A 378 11.84 -20.73 -6.34
N LEU A 379 10.55 -20.58 -6.69
CA LEU A 379 9.64 -21.73 -6.78
C LEU A 379 10.04 -22.59 -7.99
N PRO A 380 9.97 -23.94 -7.91
CA PRO A 380 10.54 -24.78 -8.96
C PRO A 380 9.89 -24.52 -10.31
N LYS A 381 10.70 -24.38 -11.37
CA LYS A 381 10.24 -24.24 -12.75
C LYS A 381 9.89 -25.61 -13.33
N PRO A 382 8.99 -25.71 -14.33
CA PRO A 382 8.76 -26.97 -15.05
C PRO A 382 10.05 -27.45 -15.73
N THR A 383 10.29 -28.76 -15.69
CA THR A 383 11.34 -29.40 -16.52
C THR A 383 10.84 -29.73 -17.92
N SER A 384 9.52 -29.89 -18.08
CA SER A 384 8.87 -30.43 -19.27
C SER A 384 7.36 -30.12 -19.24
N HIS A 385 6.75 -30.12 -20.43
CA HIS A 385 5.32 -29.87 -20.62
C HIS A 385 4.69 -30.95 -21.50
N THR A 386 3.68 -31.64 -20.98
CA THR A 386 2.77 -32.46 -21.78
C THR A 386 1.81 -31.58 -22.57
N LEU A 387 1.71 -31.82 -23.87
CA LEU A 387 0.73 -31.16 -24.72
C LEU A 387 -0.66 -31.77 -24.53
N LYS A 388 -1.67 -30.92 -24.34
CA LYS A 388 -3.10 -31.26 -24.41
C LYS A 388 -3.80 -30.39 -25.45
N SER A 389 -4.84 -30.92 -26.08
CA SER A 389 -5.77 -30.12 -26.89
C SER A 389 -7.04 -29.91 -26.08
N ILE A 390 -7.39 -28.65 -25.80
CA ILE A 390 -8.60 -28.28 -25.03
C ILE A 390 -9.36 -27.22 -25.84
N GLU A 391 -10.63 -27.51 -26.15
CA GLU A 391 -11.52 -26.73 -27.02
C GLU A 391 -11.04 -26.38 -28.45
N GLY A 392 -9.81 -26.78 -28.79
CA GLY A 392 -9.09 -26.50 -30.03
C GLY A 392 -7.80 -25.68 -29.86
N TRP A 393 -7.43 -25.30 -28.62
CA TRP A 393 -6.15 -24.69 -28.27
C TRP A 393 -5.12 -25.76 -27.88
N THR A 394 -3.85 -25.48 -28.18
CA THR A 394 -2.70 -26.24 -27.64
C THR A 394 -2.36 -25.73 -26.25
N ILE A 395 -2.60 -26.56 -25.23
CA ILE A 395 -2.23 -26.30 -23.84
C ILE A 395 -0.95 -27.07 -23.52
N ARG A 396 0.11 -26.36 -23.13
CA ARG A 396 1.33 -26.91 -22.55
C ARG A 396 1.13 -27.02 -21.05
N VAL A 397 0.98 -28.24 -20.53
CA VAL A 397 0.73 -28.48 -19.10
C VAL A 397 2.00 -29.02 -18.45
N ASP A 398 2.47 -28.35 -17.41
CA ASP A 398 3.59 -28.80 -16.57
C ASP A 398 3.33 -30.21 -16.03
N ASP A 399 4.28 -31.13 -16.23
CA ASP A 399 4.10 -32.55 -15.90
C ASP A 399 3.88 -32.80 -14.40
N ARG A 400 4.24 -31.83 -13.54
CA ARG A 400 3.93 -31.86 -12.09
C ARG A 400 2.42 -31.79 -11.85
N LEU A 401 1.66 -31.05 -12.67
CA LEU A 401 0.20 -30.97 -12.60
C LEU A 401 -0.50 -32.25 -13.10
N LEU A 402 0.26 -33.26 -13.52
CA LEU A 402 -0.25 -34.53 -14.05
C LEU A 402 0.16 -35.73 -13.18
N THR A 403 0.87 -35.49 -12.08
CA THR A 403 1.34 -36.52 -11.14
C THR A 403 1.11 -36.10 -9.68
N GLU A 404 1.08 -37.07 -8.75
CA GLU A 404 0.93 -36.77 -7.32
C GLU A 404 2.14 -35.97 -6.79
N PRO A 405 1.95 -34.95 -5.93
CA PRO A 405 0.72 -34.62 -5.21
C PRO A 405 -0.20 -33.58 -5.91
N ASP A 406 0.20 -33.02 -7.05
CA ASP A 406 -0.44 -31.85 -7.65
C ASP A 406 -1.44 -32.19 -8.78
N ALA A 407 -1.56 -33.46 -9.16
CA ALA A 407 -2.52 -33.96 -10.16
C ALA A 407 -3.96 -33.47 -9.91
N ASP A 408 -4.39 -33.42 -8.65
CA ASP A 408 -5.74 -33.03 -8.27
C ASP A 408 -5.96 -31.50 -8.41
N LEU A 409 -4.91 -30.69 -8.24
CA LEU A 409 -4.90 -29.26 -8.58
C LEU A 409 -4.92 -29.09 -10.11
N GLY A 410 -4.04 -29.78 -10.83
CA GLY A 410 -4.00 -29.75 -12.30
C GLY A 410 -5.33 -30.13 -12.93
N ALA A 411 -5.98 -31.18 -12.44
CA ALA A 411 -7.29 -31.62 -12.92
C ALA A 411 -8.41 -30.59 -12.63
N ARG A 412 -8.35 -29.86 -11.50
CA ARG A 412 -9.28 -28.73 -11.25
C ARG A 412 -9.02 -27.57 -12.20
N THR A 413 -7.77 -27.14 -12.34
CA THR A 413 -7.40 -25.96 -13.14
C THR A 413 -7.59 -26.19 -14.63
N LEU A 414 -7.36 -27.41 -15.14
CA LEU A 414 -7.67 -27.75 -16.54
C LEU A 414 -9.17 -27.72 -16.84
N ARG A 415 -10.04 -28.24 -15.94
CA ARG A 415 -11.50 -28.13 -16.12
C ARG A 415 -12.00 -26.68 -16.07
N PHE A 416 -11.39 -25.85 -15.23
CA PHE A 416 -11.69 -24.42 -15.19
C PHE A 416 -11.29 -23.72 -16.50
N LEU A 417 -10.08 -23.98 -16.99
CA LEU A 417 -9.58 -23.43 -18.26
C LEU A 417 -10.42 -23.91 -19.45
N GLU A 418 -10.82 -25.18 -19.47
CA GLU A 418 -11.74 -25.75 -20.46
C GLU A 418 -13.07 -25.00 -20.50
N SER A 419 -13.70 -24.74 -19.35
CA SER A 419 -14.91 -23.91 -19.26
C SER A 419 -14.70 -22.52 -19.89
N LYS A 420 -13.64 -21.81 -19.48
CA LYS A 420 -13.35 -20.45 -19.99
C LYS A 420 -13.08 -20.43 -21.50
N LEU A 421 -12.39 -21.43 -22.03
CA LEU A 421 -12.14 -21.55 -23.47
C LEU A 421 -13.42 -21.91 -24.23
N SER A 422 -14.35 -22.65 -23.62
CA SER A 422 -15.69 -22.92 -24.16
C SER A 422 -16.53 -21.64 -24.20
N ASP A 423 -16.56 -20.87 -23.10
CA ASP A 423 -17.26 -19.58 -23.00
C ASP A 423 -16.77 -18.62 -24.10
N ILE A 424 -15.44 -18.45 -24.25
CA ILE A 424 -14.80 -17.63 -25.28
C ILE A 424 -15.17 -18.12 -26.70
N LYS A 425 -15.16 -19.44 -26.92
CA LYS A 425 -15.50 -20.06 -28.20
C LYS A 425 -16.98 -19.91 -28.59
N VAL A 426 -17.86 -19.66 -27.62
CA VAL A 426 -19.29 -19.38 -27.84
C VAL A 426 -19.53 -17.90 -28.18
N VAL A 427 -18.88 -16.96 -27.47
CA VAL A 427 -19.15 -15.51 -27.67
C VAL A 427 -18.32 -14.85 -28.77
N VAL A 428 -17.10 -15.35 -29.05
CA VAL A 428 -16.21 -14.77 -30.05
C VAL A 428 -16.46 -15.40 -31.43
N PRO A 429 -16.60 -14.63 -32.53
CA PRO A 429 -16.88 -15.21 -33.85
C PRO A 429 -15.78 -16.18 -34.31
N ALA A 430 -16.20 -17.30 -34.91
CA ALA A 430 -15.35 -18.47 -35.17
C ALA A 430 -14.04 -18.19 -35.95
N TYR A 431 -14.00 -17.14 -36.77
CA TYR A 431 -12.76 -16.69 -37.43
C TYR A 431 -11.69 -16.24 -36.42
N HIS A 432 -12.08 -15.43 -35.42
CA HIS A 432 -11.17 -14.89 -34.41
C HIS A 432 -10.81 -15.97 -33.38
N VAL A 433 -11.74 -16.88 -33.05
CA VAL A 433 -11.44 -18.11 -32.30
C VAL A 433 -10.35 -18.93 -33.00
N LYS A 434 -10.38 -19.04 -34.35
CA LYS A 434 -9.31 -19.71 -35.11
C LYS A 434 -7.97 -18.96 -35.12
N LYS A 435 -7.92 -17.71 -34.65
CA LYS A 435 -6.66 -16.98 -34.36
C LYS A 435 -6.22 -17.18 -32.91
N PHE A 436 -7.15 -17.13 -31.95
CA PHE A 436 -6.85 -17.46 -30.55
C PHE A 436 -6.29 -18.89 -30.43
N GLN A 437 -6.85 -19.85 -31.18
CA GLN A 437 -6.40 -21.25 -31.19
C GLN A 437 -4.99 -21.48 -31.77
N THR A 438 -4.38 -20.50 -32.44
CA THR A 438 -2.96 -20.56 -32.82
C THR A 438 -2.01 -20.05 -31.73
N VAL A 439 -2.54 -19.40 -30.68
CA VAL A 439 -1.77 -18.95 -29.52
C VAL A 439 -1.66 -20.13 -28.53
N PRO A 440 -0.46 -20.61 -28.19
CA PRO A 440 -0.30 -21.61 -27.15
C PRO A 440 -0.67 -21.04 -25.78
N ILE A 441 -1.24 -21.88 -24.92
CA ILE A 441 -1.44 -21.55 -23.49
C ILE A 441 -0.50 -22.44 -22.68
N VAL A 442 0.27 -21.85 -21.76
CA VAL A 442 1.16 -22.57 -20.84
C VAL A 442 0.55 -22.54 -19.45
N LEU A 443 0.43 -23.71 -18.81
CA LEU A 443 -0.11 -23.87 -17.46
C LEU A 443 0.90 -24.61 -16.59
N ASP A 444 1.45 -23.89 -15.61
CA ASP A 444 2.50 -24.38 -14.73
C ASP A 444 2.05 -24.47 -13.27
N LEU A 445 2.59 -25.45 -12.54
CA LEU A 445 2.38 -25.53 -11.10
C LEU A 445 2.95 -24.27 -10.43
N THR A 446 4.19 -23.94 -10.77
CA THR A 446 4.94 -22.74 -10.37
C THR A 446 5.99 -22.42 -11.43
N HIS A 447 6.32 -21.15 -11.68
CA HIS A 447 7.39 -20.77 -12.62
C HIS A 447 8.36 -19.72 -12.04
N GLY A 448 9.20 -20.11 -11.06
CA GLY A 448 10.24 -19.25 -10.51
C GLY A 448 9.70 -18.11 -9.65
N HIS A 449 9.69 -16.90 -10.22
CA HIS A 449 9.08 -15.70 -9.63
C HIS A 449 7.87 -15.18 -10.44
N LEU A 450 7.43 -15.90 -11.47
CA LEU A 450 6.18 -15.61 -12.18
C LEU A 450 5.00 -16.21 -11.40
N SER A 451 3.92 -15.44 -11.30
CA SER A 451 2.63 -15.88 -10.72
C SER A 451 1.41 -15.16 -11.29
N SER A 452 1.60 -14.08 -12.07
CA SER A 452 0.48 -13.43 -12.76
C SER A 452 0.22 -14.15 -14.07
N MET A 453 -1.05 -14.32 -14.42
CA MET A 453 -1.43 -14.55 -15.81
C MET A 453 -0.87 -13.39 -16.66
N GLN A 454 -0.31 -13.71 -17.83
CA GLN A 454 0.33 -12.74 -18.72
C GLN A 454 0.57 -13.32 -20.12
N TYR A 455 0.43 -12.48 -21.13
CA TYR A 455 0.89 -12.72 -22.49
C TYR A 455 2.35 -12.27 -22.68
N HIS A 456 3.18 -13.09 -23.36
CA HIS A 456 4.59 -12.78 -23.59
C HIS A 456 4.87 -12.30 -25.03
N PRO A 457 5.01 -10.99 -25.30
CA PRO A 457 5.16 -10.47 -26.66
C PRO A 457 6.53 -10.73 -27.31
N SER A 458 7.60 -10.98 -26.54
CA SER A 458 8.92 -11.36 -27.10
C SER A 458 9.73 -12.26 -26.18
N ALA A 459 10.71 -12.95 -26.77
CA ALA A 459 11.64 -13.83 -26.05
C ALA A 459 12.76 -13.08 -25.31
N ASP A 460 12.90 -11.77 -25.53
CA ASP A 460 14.10 -11.04 -25.10
C ASP A 460 14.05 -10.72 -23.61
N TRP A 461 12.87 -10.32 -23.12
CA TRP A 461 12.61 -10.20 -21.68
C TRP A 461 12.75 -11.54 -20.96
N LEU A 462 12.20 -12.62 -21.54
CA LEU A 462 12.26 -13.97 -20.98
C LEU A 462 13.72 -14.42 -20.78
N ARG A 463 14.56 -14.30 -21.81
CA ARG A 463 16.00 -14.62 -21.72
C ARG A 463 16.72 -13.74 -20.69
N ALA A 464 16.45 -12.43 -20.66
CA ALA A 464 17.05 -11.51 -19.70
C ALA A 464 16.72 -11.85 -18.23
N ASN A 465 15.61 -12.56 -17.98
CA ASN A 465 15.13 -12.91 -16.64
C ASN A 465 15.34 -14.40 -16.28
N GLY A 466 16.08 -15.17 -17.07
CA GLY A 466 16.32 -16.59 -16.79
C GLY A 466 15.07 -17.47 -16.94
N TYR A 467 14.17 -17.08 -17.84
CA TYR A 467 13.01 -17.86 -18.27
C TYR A 467 13.21 -18.41 -19.68
N ALA A 468 12.46 -19.46 -20.01
CA ALA A 468 12.62 -20.17 -21.28
C ALA A 468 12.09 -19.32 -22.46
N ALA A 469 12.86 -19.24 -23.54
CA ALA A 469 12.58 -18.36 -24.68
C ALA A 469 11.36 -18.80 -25.53
N ASP A 470 10.93 -20.04 -25.37
CA ASP A 470 9.78 -20.68 -26.02
C ASP A 470 8.44 -20.40 -25.31
N LEU A 471 8.46 -19.61 -24.23
CA LEU A 471 7.27 -18.94 -23.68
C LEU A 471 6.88 -17.70 -24.52
N ALA A 472 7.69 -17.27 -25.50
CA ALA A 472 7.34 -16.13 -26.35
C ALA A 472 6.14 -16.42 -27.26
N LYS A 473 5.31 -15.40 -27.48
CA LYS A 473 4.05 -15.44 -28.24
C LYS A 473 2.99 -16.42 -27.69
N CYS A 474 3.07 -16.76 -26.40
CA CYS A 474 2.08 -17.58 -25.69
C CYS A 474 1.37 -16.79 -24.57
N VAL A 475 0.20 -17.27 -24.15
CA VAL A 475 -0.45 -16.90 -22.88
C VAL A 475 0.08 -17.82 -21.79
N HIS A 476 0.56 -17.26 -20.68
CA HIS A 476 1.19 -18.02 -19.61
C HIS A 476 0.39 -17.88 -18.31
N LEU A 477 0.06 -19.02 -17.71
CA LEU A 477 -0.59 -19.20 -16.41
C LEU A 477 0.46 -19.83 -15.45
N PRO A 478 1.40 -19.03 -14.92
CA PRO A 478 2.62 -19.53 -14.25
C PRO A 478 2.43 -20.14 -12.85
N HIS A 479 1.21 -20.09 -12.29
CA HIS A 479 0.88 -20.62 -10.98
C HIS A 479 -0.55 -21.16 -10.97
N ALA A 480 -0.71 -22.47 -11.12
CA ALA A 480 -2.01 -23.12 -11.34
C ALA A 480 -3.05 -22.92 -10.23
N ALA A 481 -2.60 -22.57 -9.01
CA ALA A 481 -3.48 -22.28 -7.87
C ALA A 481 -4.24 -20.95 -8.03
N ASP A 482 -3.68 -19.95 -8.74
CA ASP A 482 -4.30 -18.64 -8.90
C ASP A 482 -5.37 -18.60 -10.01
N VAL A 483 -5.40 -19.63 -10.87
CA VAL A 483 -6.28 -19.71 -12.04
C VAL A 483 -7.71 -20.09 -11.66
N ALA A 484 -7.92 -21.18 -10.92
CA ALA A 484 -9.25 -21.72 -10.61
C ALA A 484 -9.86 -21.12 -9.32
N THR A 485 -9.88 -19.78 -9.23
CA THR A 485 -10.20 -19.03 -8.01
C THR A 485 -11.58 -18.34 -8.05
N PRO A 486 -12.17 -17.99 -6.90
CA PRO A 486 -13.40 -17.17 -6.86
C PRO A 486 -13.25 -15.80 -7.54
N ARG A 487 -12.05 -15.21 -7.51
CA ARG A 487 -11.71 -13.95 -8.20
C ARG A 487 -11.98 -14.08 -9.70
N ASN A 488 -11.51 -15.15 -10.34
CA ASN A 488 -11.67 -15.40 -11.78
C ASN A 488 -13.09 -15.90 -12.16
N ILE A 489 -14.06 -15.75 -11.26
CA ILE A 489 -15.50 -16.02 -11.46
C ILE A 489 -16.33 -14.77 -11.13
N ARG A 490 -16.00 -14.06 -10.06
CA ARG A 490 -16.81 -12.96 -9.49
C ARG A 490 -16.28 -11.56 -9.78
N GLU A 491 -14.98 -11.45 -10.01
CA GLU A 491 -14.26 -10.18 -10.10
C GLU A 491 -13.75 -10.03 -11.53
N GLN A 492 -12.85 -10.93 -11.97
CA GLN A 492 -12.23 -10.93 -13.30
C GLN A 492 -12.62 -12.20 -14.09
N PRO A 493 -13.90 -12.36 -14.48
CA PRO A 493 -14.39 -13.58 -15.12
C PRO A 493 -13.83 -13.85 -16.52
N TRP A 494 -13.28 -12.84 -17.22
CA TRP A 494 -12.79 -12.97 -18.60
C TRP A 494 -11.27 -12.78 -18.73
N SER A 495 -10.51 -12.93 -17.65
CA SER A 495 -9.04 -12.82 -17.67
C SER A 495 -8.32 -13.72 -18.69
N ILE A 496 -8.86 -14.90 -19.04
CA ILE A 496 -8.32 -15.72 -20.14
C ILE A 496 -8.56 -15.09 -21.52
N LEU A 497 -9.64 -14.33 -21.69
CA LEU A 497 -9.90 -13.52 -22.90
C LEU A 497 -9.01 -12.27 -22.94
N HIS A 498 -8.73 -11.64 -21.80
CA HIS A 498 -7.81 -10.51 -21.69
C HIS A 498 -6.44 -10.83 -22.30
N GLU A 499 -5.83 -11.95 -21.89
CA GLU A 499 -4.54 -12.41 -22.39
C GLU A 499 -4.59 -12.81 -23.88
N LEU A 500 -5.71 -13.39 -24.33
CA LEU A 500 -5.92 -13.68 -25.76
C LEU A 500 -6.17 -12.41 -26.58
N ALA A 501 -6.70 -11.33 -25.99
CA ALA A 501 -6.84 -10.03 -26.61
C ALA A 501 -5.47 -9.35 -26.78
N HIS A 502 -4.59 -9.40 -25.77
CA HIS A 502 -3.17 -9.01 -25.94
C HIS A 502 -2.50 -9.80 -27.08
N ALA A 503 -2.67 -11.13 -27.09
CA ALA A 503 -2.09 -11.99 -28.13
C ALA A 503 -2.62 -11.67 -29.53
N TYR A 504 -3.90 -11.33 -29.65
CA TYR A 504 -4.53 -10.93 -30.92
C TYR A 504 -4.08 -9.53 -31.37
N HIS A 505 -3.95 -8.59 -30.44
CA HIS A 505 -3.43 -7.25 -30.68
C HIS A 505 -1.99 -7.31 -31.21
N ASP A 506 -1.13 -8.15 -30.63
CA ASP A 506 0.23 -8.40 -31.12
C ASP A 506 0.25 -9.15 -32.47
N GLN A 507 -0.36 -10.34 -32.53
CA GLN A 507 -0.13 -11.29 -33.63
C GLN A 507 -1.03 -11.10 -34.86
N VAL A 508 -2.17 -10.42 -34.72
CA VAL A 508 -3.15 -10.25 -35.81
C VAL A 508 -3.26 -8.79 -36.26
N LEU A 509 -3.37 -7.85 -35.33
CA LEU A 509 -3.49 -6.42 -35.63
C LEU A 509 -2.10 -5.77 -35.81
N GLY A 510 -1.21 -5.96 -34.84
CA GLY A 510 -0.05 -5.13 -34.55
C GLY A 510 -0.37 -4.16 -33.40
N PHE A 511 0.54 -4.02 -32.42
CA PHE A 511 0.39 -3.03 -31.32
C PHE A 511 0.43 -1.57 -31.81
N ASP A 512 0.81 -1.36 -33.07
CA ASP A 512 0.78 -0.11 -33.83
C ASP A 512 -0.53 0.09 -34.61
N GLU A 513 -1.59 -0.68 -34.33
CA GLU A 513 -2.92 -0.50 -34.89
C GLU A 513 -3.50 0.88 -34.55
N GLN A 514 -3.38 1.79 -35.52
CA GLN A 514 -3.68 3.21 -35.38
C GLN A 514 -5.10 3.49 -34.86
N ARG A 515 -6.09 2.64 -35.20
CA ARG A 515 -7.48 2.84 -34.73
C ARG A 515 -7.61 2.62 -33.21
N ILE A 516 -6.82 1.70 -32.65
CA ILE A 516 -6.76 1.48 -31.19
C ILE A 516 -5.99 2.62 -30.53
N LEU A 517 -4.84 3.04 -31.09
CA LEU A 517 -4.06 4.18 -30.57
C LEU A 517 -4.90 5.47 -30.52
N GLU A 518 -5.64 5.78 -31.58
CA GLU A 518 -6.50 6.96 -31.64
C GLU A 518 -7.70 6.88 -30.69
N ALA A 519 -8.29 5.70 -30.51
CA ALA A 519 -9.39 5.50 -29.55
C ALA A 519 -8.90 5.60 -28.11
N TYR A 520 -7.74 5.03 -27.79
CA TYR A 520 -7.08 5.15 -26.48
C TYR A 520 -6.76 6.62 -26.14
N GLU A 521 -6.15 7.36 -27.06
CA GLU A 521 -5.85 8.78 -26.82
C GLU A 521 -7.12 9.64 -26.69
N ARG A 522 -8.21 9.34 -27.42
CA ARG A 522 -9.51 9.99 -27.21
C ARG A 522 -10.12 9.63 -25.85
N TYR A 523 -10.09 8.36 -25.46
CA TYR A 523 -10.60 7.89 -24.18
C TYR A 523 -9.86 8.54 -23.00
N LYS A 524 -8.53 8.50 -23.01
CA LYS A 524 -7.68 9.16 -22.01
C LYS A 524 -7.95 10.67 -21.95
N LYS A 525 -8.04 11.35 -23.10
CA LYS A 525 -8.35 12.78 -23.19
C LYS A 525 -9.77 13.14 -22.72
N SER A 526 -10.71 12.19 -22.72
CA SER A 526 -12.09 12.42 -22.27
C SER A 526 -12.24 12.56 -20.75
N GLY A 527 -11.24 12.13 -19.97
CA GLY A 527 -11.30 12.05 -18.50
C GLY A 527 -12.23 10.96 -17.96
N ARG A 528 -13.01 10.26 -18.79
CA ARG A 528 -14.03 9.28 -18.37
C ARG A 528 -13.43 8.11 -17.58
N GLY A 529 -12.24 7.66 -17.98
CA GLY A 529 -11.50 6.61 -17.27
C GLY A 529 -10.91 7.03 -15.92
N GLU A 530 -10.85 8.31 -15.56
CA GLU A 530 -10.13 8.77 -14.35
C GLU A 530 -10.85 8.41 -13.04
N LYS A 531 -12.18 8.23 -13.08
CA LYS A 531 -13.01 7.98 -11.88
C LYS A 531 -14.18 7.03 -12.20
N THR A 532 -13.89 5.98 -12.98
CA THR A 532 -14.86 4.93 -13.34
C THR A 532 -15.23 4.05 -12.14
N LEU A 533 -16.28 3.23 -12.26
CA LEU A 533 -16.64 2.24 -11.23
C LEU A 533 -15.76 0.98 -11.34
N LEU A 534 -15.42 0.40 -10.20
CA LEU A 534 -14.86 -0.96 -10.05
C LEU A 534 -15.99 -1.95 -9.71
N TYR A 535 -15.77 -3.25 -9.90
CA TYR A 535 -16.73 -4.34 -9.61
C TYR A 535 -17.33 -4.33 -8.20
N ASP A 536 -16.63 -3.74 -7.22
CA ASP A 536 -17.08 -3.59 -5.83
C ASP A 536 -17.81 -2.25 -5.55
N GLY A 537 -18.06 -1.45 -6.58
CA GLY A 537 -18.75 -0.16 -6.49
C GLY A 537 -17.87 1.02 -6.08
N ARG A 538 -16.57 0.83 -5.78
CA ARG A 538 -15.63 1.95 -5.61
C ARG A 538 -15.48 2.73 -6.93
N ARG A 539 -15.06 3.99 -6.83
CA ARG A 539 -14.60 4.77 -8.00
C ARG A 539 -13.08 4.92 -8.01
N VAL A 540 -12.47 4.59 -9.14
CA VAL A 540 -11.01 4.47 -9.35
C VAL A 540 -10.65 4.84 -10.80
N PRO A 541 -9.36 5.09 -11.11
CA PRO A 541 -8.89 5.07 -12.49
C PRO A 541 -9.05 3.68 -13.12
N HIS A 542 -9.57 3.60 -14.36
CA HIS A 542 -9.71 2.37 -15.13
C HIS A 542 -8.33 1.80 -15.50
N TYR A 543 -8.14 0.48 -15.41
CA TYR A 543 -6.86 -0.15 -15.78
C TYR A 543 -6.48 0.11 -17.27
N ALA A 544 -7.48 0.28 -18.13
CA ALA A 544 -7.38 0.80 -19.49
C ALA A 544 -6.64 2.14 -19.69
N LEU A 545 -6.32 2.90 -18.64
CA LEU A 545 -5.48 4.11 -18.72
C LEU A 545 -3.97 3.81 -18.67
N THR A 546 -3.58 2.55 -18.52
CA THR A 546 -2.17 2.14 -18.39
C THR A 546 -1.42 2.23 -19.72
N ASP A 547 -1.88 1.53 -20.76
CA ASP A 547 -1.50 1.78 -22.17
C ASP A 547 -2.58 1.31 -23.17
N HIS A 548 -2.31 1.47 -24.47
CA HIS A 548 -3.23 1.09 -25.55
C HIS A 548 -3.51 -0.42 -25.67
N LYS A 549 -2.69 -1.30 -25.09
CA LYS A 549 -2.85 -2.76 -25.10
C LYS A 549 -3.80 -3.18 -23.99
N GLU A 550 -3.62 -2.59 -22.81
CA GLU A 550 -4.53 -2.72 -21.67
C GLU A 550 -5.91 -2.19 -22.07
N PHE A 551 -5.98 -0.97 -22.62
CA PHE A 551 -7.19 -0.41 -23.21
C PHE A 551 -7.91 -1.37 -24.18
N PHE A 552 -7.17 -2.04 -25.07
CA PHE A 552 -7.78 -2.98 -26.01
C PHE A 552 -8.29 -4.26 -25.35
N ALA A 553 -7.56 -4.82 -24.39
CA ALA A 553 -7.97 -6.03 -23.68
C ALA A 553 -9.18 -5.78 -22.78
N GLU A 554 -9.14 -4.70 -21.99
CA GLU A 554 -10.21 -4.22 -21.14
C GLU A 554 -11.51 -4.02 -21.92
N MET A 555 -11.46 -3.27 -23.02
CA MET A 555 -12.65 -2.99 -23.84
C MET A 555 -13.13 -4.25 -24.59
N THR A 556 -12.27 -5.25 -24.78
CA THR A 556 -12.64 -6.57 -25.33
C THR A 556 -13.39 -7.42 -24.29
N GLU A 557 -12.99 -7.40 -23.01
CA GLU A 557 -13.75 -8.04 -21.93
C GLU A 557 -15.13 -7.40 -21.77
N SER A 558 -15.21 -6.07 -21.75
CA SER A 558 -16.49 -5.33 -21.74
C SER A 558 -17.36 -5.68 -22.94
N TYR A 559 -16.77 -5.86 -24.13
CA TYR A 559 -17.52 -6.12 -25.36
C TYR A 559 -18.08 -7.54 -25.49
N PHE A 560 -17.35 -8.56 -25.02
CA PHE A 560 -17.78 -9.96 -25.11
C PHE A 560 -18.43 -10.52 -23.86
N GLY A 561 -18.20 -9.92 -22.70
CA GLY A 561 -18.52 -10.53 -21.41
C GLY A 561 -18.73 -9.52 -20.29
N SER A 562 -17.84 -9.58 -19.28
CA SER A 562 -17.84 -8.68 -18.12
C SER A 562 -16.41 -8.31 -17.72
N ASN A 563 -16.07 -7.03 -17.83
CA ASN A 563 -14.87 -6.42 -17.25
C ASN A 563 -15.08 -6.20 -15.72
N ASP A 564 -14.00 -6.00 -14.97
CA ASP A 564 -14.02 -5.63 -13.54
C ASP A 564 -14.05 -4.11 -13.27
N PHE A 565 -14.01 -3.30 -14.33
CA PHE A 565 -14.22 -1.85 -14.39
C PHE A 565 -15.41 -1.47 -15.30
N PHE A 566 -16.03 -0.32 -15.05
CA PHE A 566 -17.06 0.25 -15.92
C PHE A 566 -16.43 0.91 -17.17
N PRO A 567 -16.96 0.69 -18.40
CA PRO A 567 -18.19 -0.05 -18.70
C PRO A 567 -18.04 -1.57 -18.52
N PHE A 568 -18.86 -2.17 -17.67
CA PHE A 568 -18.67 -3.56 -17.26
C PHE A 568 -19.02 -4.52 -18.40
N ASN A 569 -20.02 -4.19 -19.22
CA ASN A 569 -20.59 -5.08 -20.23
C ASN A 569 -20.93 -4.36 -21.56
N ARG A 570 -21.31 -5.16 -22.57
CA ARG A 570 -21.53 -4.70 -23.95
C ARG A 570 -22.63 -3.63 -24.08
N ALA A 571 -23.62 -3.63 -23.20
CA ALA A 571 -24.69 -2.62 -23.22
C ALA A 571 -24.17 -1.28 -22.67
N GLU A 572 -23.49 -1.30 -21.52
CA GLU A 572 -22.85 -0.12 -20.93
C GLU A 572 -21.78 0.47 -21.85
N LEU A 573 -20.92 -0.36 -22.46
CA LEU A 573 -19.90 0.07 -23.41
C LEU A 573 -20.51 0.83 -24.60
N LYS A 574 -21.68 0.39 -25.06
CA LYS A 574 -22.42 1.05 -26.14
C LYS A 574 -23.06 2.37 -25.71
N GLU A 575 -23.51 2.47 -24.47
CA GLU A 575 -24.18 3.66 -23.93
C GLU A 575 -23.19 4.77 -23.55
N SER A 576 -22.10 4.43 -22.83
CA SER A 576 -21.11 5.40 -22.36
C SER A 576 -20.06 5.73 -23.43
N GLU A 577 -19.54 4.73 -24.14
CA GLU A 577 -18.41 4.87 -25.07
C GLU A 577 -18.75 4.40 -26.51
N PRO A 578 -19.76 4.98 -27.18
CA PRO A 578 -20.25 4.49 -28.48
C PRO A 578 -19.17 4.40 -29.58
N GLU A 579 -18.19 5.31 -29.61
CA GLU A 579 -17.06 5.21 -30.54
C GLU A 579 -16.15 3.99 -30.29
N ILE A 580 -15.99 3.60 -29.03
CA ILE A 580 -15.20 2.42 -28.64
C ILE A 580 -16.00 1.15 -28.92
N TYR A 581 -17.31 1.17 -28.65
CA TYR A 581 -18.22 0.10 -29.05
C TYR A 581 -18.17 -0.14 -30.58
N ASP A 582 -18.25 0.91 -31.39
CA ASP A 582 -18.20 0.79 -32.86
C ASP A 582 -16.82 0.32 -33.34
N LEU A 583 -15.73 0.69 -32.66
CA LEU A 583 -14.40 0.13 -32.91
C LEU A 583 -14.34 -1.37 -32.58
N MET A 584 -14.91 -1.80 -31.45
CA MET A 584 -14.97 -3.21 -31.08
C MET A 584 -15.80 -4.02 -32.08
N VAL A 585 -16.98 -3.52 -32.49
CA VAL A 585 -17.77 -4.10 -33.60
C VAL A 585 -16.93 -4.25 -34.86
N HIS A 586 -16.20 -3.20 -35.25
CA HIS A 586 -15.40 -3.23 -36.47
C HIS A 586 -14.19 -4.20 -36.38
N ILE A 587 -13.57 -4.37 -35.21
CA ILE A 587 -12.44 -5.30 -35.02
C ILE A 587 -12.91 -6.76 -34.91
N TRP A 588 -14.07 -7.00 -34.29
CA TRP A 588 -14.50 -8.34 -33.87
C TRP A 588 -15.64 -8.96 -34.68
N GLU A 589 -16.51 -8.18 -35.33
CA GLU A 589 -17.58 -8.69 -36.20
C GLU A 589 -17.16 -8.74 -37.68
N SER A 590 -16.06 -8.08 -38.05
CA SER A 590 -15.52 -8.10 -39.42
C SER A 590 -14.22 -8.92 -39.52
N PRO A 591 -14.08 -9.81 -40.53
CA PRO A 591 -12.81 -10.49 -40.76
C PRO A 591 -11.74 -9.46 -41.15
N PRO A 592 -10.53 -9.50 -40.55
CA PRO A 592 -9.50 -8.51 -40.78
C PRO A 592 -9.09 -8.47 -42.28
N PRO A 593 -8.74 -7.28 -42.80
CA PRO A 593 -8.39 -7.13 -44.20
C PRO A 593 -7.22 -8.05 -44.56
N LYS A 594 -7.35 -8.76 -45.69
CA LYS A 594 -6.24 -9.56 -46.23
C LYS A 594 -5.05 -8.65 -46.44
N LYS A 595 -3.98 -8.83 -45.66
CA LYS A 595 -2.67 -8.21 -45.94
C LYS A 595 -2.32 -8.49 -47.40
N LYS A 596 -2.10 -7.43 -48.19
CA LYS A 596 -1.58 -7.59 -49.55
C LYS A 596 -0.17 -8.19 -49.45
N PRO A 597 0.22 -9.07 -50.39
CA PRO A 597 1.54 -9.68 -50.41
C PRO A 597 2.65 -8.65 -50.67
#